data_AF-A0A7C4QNP5-F1
#
_entry.id   AF-A0A7C4QNP5-F1
#
_cell.length_a   1.000
_cell.length_b   1.000
_cell.length_c   1.000
_cell.angle_alpha   90.00
_cell.angle_beta   90.00
_cell.angle_gamma   90.00
#
_symmetry.space_group_name_H-M   'P 1'
#
loop_
_entity.id
_entity.type
_entity.pdbx_description
1 polymer ?
#
loop_
_entity_poly.entity_id
_entity_poly.type
_entity_poly.pdbx_seq_one_letter_code
_entity_poly.pdbx_strand_id
1 'polypeptide(L)'
;EDLVGNALRLAKQRRFEDAVLRLYRACELLSQLRLRREHGLDTEDLDLQNPKLAALPEDLAQELHKRKEREGRAWAGLFDSYRILAALGDPVGKVFAQGWEARLRDLLKMRNRLFLTHGWSPVAEEDWERARDLAEKFLTEAFAAMGRKFSPVEFPGADSLFPP
;
A
#
# COMPACT_ATOMS: atom_id res chain seq x y z
N GLU A 1 1.08 -7.69 -7.81
CA GLU A 1 0.80 -7.31 -9.21
C GLU A 1 -0.66 -7.54 -9.60
N ASP A 2 -1.30 -8.64 -9.16
CA ASP A 2 -2.72 -8.94 -9.46
C ASP A 2 -3.72 -7.83 -9.10
N LEU A 3 -3.60 -7.24 -7.90
CA LEU A 3 -4.47 -6.15 -7.46
C LEU A 3 -4.37 -4.94 -8.40
N VAL A 4 -3.17 -4.61 -8.87
CA VAL A 4 -2.95 -3.51 -9.81
C VAL A 4 -3.53 -3.86 -11.17
N GLY A 5 -3.27 -5.06 -11.69
CA GLY A 5 -3.91 -5.53 -12.92
C GLY A 5 -5.43 -5.47 -12.85
N ASN A 6 -6.01 -5.85 -11.70
CA ASN A 6 -7.45 -5.76 -11.47
C ASN A 6 -7.95 -4.31 -11.44
N ALA A 7 -7.22 -3.40 -10.79
CA ALA A 7 -7.52 -1.97 -10.82
C ALA A 7 -7.56 -1.43 -12.26
N LEU A 8 -6.56 -1.75 -13.07
CA LEU A 8 -6.51 -1.34 -14.48
C LEU A 8 -7.72 -1.82 -15.29
N ARG A 9 -8.18 -3.06 -15.07
CA ARG A 9 -9.39 -3.59 -15.74
C ARG A 9 -10.67 -2.89 -15.30
N LEU A 10 -10.78 -2.56 -14.02
CA LEU A 10 -11.94 -1.83 -13.49
C LEU A 10 -12.01 -0.41 -14.03
N ALA A 11 -10.86 0.25 -14.16
CA ALA A 11 -10.78 1.57 -14.79
C ALA A 11 -11.25 1.54 -16.25
N LYS A 12 -10.93 0.49 -17.03
CA LYS A 12 -11.47 0.31 -18.41
C LYS A 12 -13.00 0.23 -18.43
N GLN A 13 -13.63 -0.21 -17.33
CA GLN A 13 -15.09 -0.24 -17.16
C GLN A 13 -15.64 1.04 -16.50
N ARG A 14 -14.83 2.10 -16.38
CA ARG A 14 -15.15 3.35 -15.67
C ARG A 14 -15.50 3.17 -14.19
N ARG A 15 -15.09 2.05 -13.58
CA ARG A 15 -15.27 1.75 -12.15
C ARG A 15 -14.07 2.30 -11.36
N PHE A 16 -13.91 3.61 -11.38
CA PHE A 16 -12.71 4.27 -10.86
C PHE A 16 -12.55 4.16 -9.35
N GLU A 17 -13.64 4.24 -8.57
CA GLU A 17 -13.56 4.10 -7.10
C GLU A 17 -12.99 2.73 -6.70
N ASP A 18 -13.56 1.67 -7.28
CA ASP A 18 -13.12 0.28 -7.12
C ASP A 18 -11.65 0.08 -7.51
N ALA A 19 -11.21 0.78 -8.56
CA ALA A 19 -9.85 0.73 -9.07
C ALA A 19 -8.86 1.42 -8.10
N VAL A 20 -9.19 2.61 -7.60
CA VAL A 20 -8.38 3.35 -6.61
C VAL A 20 -8.23 2.54 -5.32
N LEU A 21 -9.31 1.89 -4.85
CA LEU A 21 -9.26 1.02 -3.66
C LEU A 21 -8.25 -0.11 -3.82
N ARG A 22 -8.20 -0.73 -5.00
CA ARG A 22 -7.28 -1.83 -5.29
C ARG A 22 -5.83 -1.36 -5.42
N LEU A 23 -5.58 -0.18 -5.97
CA LEU A 23 -4.24 0.42 -5.99
C LEU A 23 -3.73 0.71 -4.57
N TYR A 24 -4.57 1.34 -3.74
CA TYR A 24 -4.21 1.60 -2.35
C TYR A 24 -3.92 0.29 -1.61
N ARG A 25 -4.79 -0.72 -1.77
CA ARG A 25 -4.58 -2.04 -1.15
C ARG A 25 -3.32 -2.73 -1.66
N ALA A 26 -2.96 -2.57 -2.93
CA ALA A 26 -1.70 -3.10 -3.46
C ALA A 26 -0.48 -2.48 -2.78
N CYS A 27 -0.48 -1.15 -2.59
CA CYS A 27 0.59 -0.45 -1.87
C CYS A 27 0.67 -0.88 -0.40
N GLU A 28 -0.45 -1.10 0.27
CA GLU A 28 -0.49 -1.57 1.66
C GLU A 28 -0.04 -3.03 1.80
N LEU A 29 -0.54 -3.89 0.94
CA LEU A 29 -0.22 -5.32 0.98
C LEU A 29 1.28 -5.55 0.71
N LEU A 30 1.94 -4.72 -0.09
CA LEU A 30 3.39 -4.79 -0.28
C LEU A 30 4.15 -4.65 1.06
N SER A 31 3.86 -3.62 1.87
CA SER A 31 4.53 -3.45 3.16
C SER A 31 4.18 -4.56 4.14
N GLN A 32 2.91 -4.97 4.19
CA GLN A 32 2.46 -6.06 5.06
C GLN A 32 3.17 -7.38 4.73
N LEU A 33 3.24 -7.75 3.44
CA LEU A 33 3.94 -8.95 3.01
C LEU A 33 5.45 -8.87 3.28
N ARG A 34 6.06 -7.70 3.09
CA ARG A 34 7.49 -7.50 3.33
C ARG A 34 7.82 -7.67 4.82
N LEU A 35 7.07 -7.02 5.71
CA LEU A 35 7.22 -7.16 7.15
C LEU A 35 7.01 -8.61 7.61
N ARG A 36 5.97 -9.27 7.10
CA ARG A 36 5.67 -10.65 7.47
C ARG A 36 6.73 -11.64 7.01
N ARG A 37 7.15 -11.55 5.74
CA ARG A 37 8.04 -12.56 5.11
C ARG A 37 9.51 -12.37 5.47
N GLU A 38 9.99 -11.12 5.49
CA GLU A 38 11.41 -10.83 5.69
C GLU A 38 11.72 -10.54 7.16
N HIS A 39 10.76 -9.97 7.89
CA HIS A 39 10.96 -9.53 9.27
C HIS A 39 10.17 -10.34 10.29
N GLY A 40 9.25 -11.22 9.87
CA GLY A 40 8.44 -12.03 10.79
C GLY A 40 7.47 -11.19 11.64
N LEU A 41 7.08 -10.01 11.14
CA LEU A 41 6.20 -9.08 11.84
C LEU A 41 4.81 -9.09 11.20
N ASP A 42 3.77 -9.34 12.00
CA ASP A 42 2.38 -9.24 11.57
C ASP A 42 1.84 -7.82 11.85
N THR A 43 1.48 -7.09 10.81
CA THR A 43 0.97 -5.71 10.92
C THR A 43 -0.39 -5.62 11.60
N GLU A 44 -1.16 -6.71 11.67
CA GLU A 44 -2.47 -6.75 12.32
C GLU A 44 -2.38 -7.16 13.79
N ASP A 45 -1.24 -7.71 14.23
CA ASP A 45 -1.01 -8.15 15.62
C ASP A 45 0.46 -7.95 16.04
N LEU A 46 0.98 -6.73 15.89
CA LEU A 46 2.37 -6.41 16.19
C LEU A 46 2.64 -6.59 17.69
N ASP A 47 3.63 -7.41 18.00
CA ASP A 47 4.19 -7.52 19.34
C ASP A 47 5.12 -6.33 19.62
N LEU A 48 4.69 -5.36 20.44
CA LEU A 48 5.49 -4.19 20.79
C LEU A 48 6.71 -4.53 21.65
N GLN A 49 6.79 -5.74 22.21
CA GLN A 49 7.97 -6.24 22.92
C GLN A 49 8.98 -6.93 21.98
N ASN A 50 8.65 -7.06 20.69
CA ASN A 50 9.56 -7.68 19.73
C ASN A 50 10.87 -6.89 19.65
N PRO A 51 12.05 -7.54 19.79
CA PRO A 51 13.34 -6.85 19.80
C PRO A 51 13.63 -6.10 18.49
N LYS A 52 13.02 -6.50 17.37
CA LYS A 52 13.15 -5.76 16.09
C LYS A 52 12.53 -4.37 16.16
N LEU A 53 11.57 -4.15 17.06
CA LEU A 53 10.92 -2.85 17.24
C LEU A 53 11.60 -1.96 18.29
N ALA A 54 12.59 -2.48 19.01
CA ALA A 54 13.29 -1.72 20.06
C ALA A 54 14.08 -0.52 19.51
N ALA A 55 14.47 -0.56 18.24
CA ALA A 55 15.23 0.49 17.55
C ALA A 55 14.34 1.41 16.70
N LEU A 56 13.01 1.34 16.83
CA LEU A 56 12.13 2.27 16.12
C LEU A 56 12.37 3.71 16.58
N PRO A 57 12.22 4.70 15.67
CA PRO A 57 12.15 6.10 16.07
C PRO A 57 11.10 6.33 17.17
N GLU A 58 11.44 7.18 18.14
CA GLU A 58 10.61 7.44 19.32
C GLU A 58 9.17 7.84 18.96
N ASP A 59 9.00 8.69 17.95
CA ASP A 59 7.69 9.16 17.52
C ASP A 59 6.82 8.03 16.92
N LEU A 60 7.42 7.13 16.13
CA LEU A 60 6.75 5.93 15.62
C LEU A 60 6.40 4.96 16.73
N ALA A 61 7.32 4.73 17.67
CA ALA A 61 7.09 3.87 18.83
C ALA A 61 5.91 4.40 19.67
N GLN A 62 5.86 5.71 19.91
CA GLN A 62 4.76 6.36 20.62
C GLN A 62 3.43 6.23 19.86
N GLU A 63 3.42 6.41 18.54
CA GLU A 63 2.20 6.23 17.73
C GLU A 63 1.66 4.80 17.82
N LEU A 64 2.53 3.79 17.73
CA LEU A 64 2.13 2.39 17.87
C LEU A 64 1.60 2.08 19.28
N HIS A 65 2.23 2.63 20.32
CA HIS A 65 1.76 2.48 21.70
C HIS A 65 0.40 3.14 21.94
N LYS A 66 0.09 4.27 21.27
CA LYS A 66 -1.24 4.90 21.33
C LYS A 66 -2.32 4.05 20.66
N ARG A 67 -1.96 3.25 19.65
CA ARG A 67 -2.86 2.33 18.93
C ARG A 67 -2.89 0.93 19.53
N LYS A 68 -2.34 0.76 20.74
CA LYS A 68 -2.36 -0.50 21.48
C LYS A 68 -3.79 -0.97 21.69
N GLU A 69 -4.17 -2.10 21.08
CA GLU A 69 -5.53 -2.67 21.20
C GLU A 69 -5.66 -3.55 22.44
N ARG A 70 -4.58 -4.26 22.79
CA ARG A 70 -4.50 -5.16 23.94
C ARG A 70 -3.08 -5.20 24.48
N GLU A 71 -2.87 -5.92 25.58
CA GLU A 71 -1.61 -5.92 26.32
C GLU A 71 -0.38 -6.22 25.42
N GLY A 72 0.42 -5.19 25.13
CA GLY A 72 1.60 -5.26 24.27
C GLY A 72 1.35 -5.40 22.77
N ARG A 73 0.11 -5.33 22.29
CA ARG A 73 -0.24 -5.55 20.86
C ARG A 73 -0.83 -4.32 20.20
N ALA A 74 -0.42 -4.05 18.96
CA ALA A 74 -0.94 -2.95 18.15
C ALA A 74 -1.06 -3.35 16.68
N TRP A 75 -1.77 -2.55 15.89
CA TRP A 75 -1.76 -2.67 14.43
C TRP A 75 -0.94 -1.53 13.80
N ALA A 76 -0.40 -1.79 12.61
CA ALA A 76 0.33 -0.81 11.80
C ALA A 76 -0.35 -0.62 10.44
N GLY A 77 -0.74 0.63 10.15
CA GLY A 77 -1.27 0.99 8.83
C GLY A 77 -0.18 1.06 7.76
N LEU A 78 -0.57 1.48 6.54
CA LEU A 78 0.35 1.70 5.40
C LEU A 78 1.63 2.46 5.81
N PHE A 79 1.48 3.64 6.40
CA PHE A 79 2.61 4.52 6.73
C PHE A 79 3.48 3.94 7.84
N ASP A 80 2.86 3.47 8.93
CA ASP A 80 3.59 2.83 10.02
C ASP A 80 4.40 1.63 9.52
N SER A 81 3.80 0.80 8.66
CA SER A 81 4.43 -0.38 8.09
C SER A 81 5.69 -0.01 7.28
N TYR A 82 5.62 1.03 6.44
CA TYR A 82 6.80 1.48 5.70
C TYR A 82 7.85 2.16 6.58
N ARG A 83 7.43 2.91 7.61
CA ARG A 83 8.36 3.51 8.58
C ARG A 83 9.09 2.44 9.40
N ILE A 84 8.41 1.36 9.78
CA ILE A 84 9.03 0.17 10.40
C ILE A 84 10.05 -0.43 9.42
N LEU A 85 9.67 -0.69 8.16
CA LEU A 85 10.61 -1.21 7.15
C LEU A 85 11.85 -0.32 7.00
N ALA A 86 11.69 1.01 7.00
CA ALA A 86 12.79 1.95 6.89
C ALA A 86 13.72 1.86 8.11
N ALA A 87 13.16 1.80 9.33
CA ALA A 87 13.91 1.64 10.57
C ALA A 87 14.68 0.31 10.63
N LEU A 88 14.13 -0.75 10.03
CA LEU A 88 14.78 -2.06 9.89
C LEU A 88 15.82 -2.10 8.75
N GLY A 89 16.01 -0.99 8.03
CA GLY A 89 16.97 -0.89 6.93
C GLY A 89 16.54 -1.61 5.64
N ASP A 90 15.27 -2.01 5.53
CA ASP A 90 14.73 -2.72 4.36
C ASP A 90 14.78 -1.82 3.10
N PRO A 91 15.17 -2.35 1.93
CA PRO A 91 15.23 -1.58 0.69
C PRO A 91 13.92 -0.87 0.32
N VAL A 92 12.78 -1.51 0.56
CA VAL A 92 11.46 -0.93 0.26
C VAL A 92 11.15 0.22 1.22
N GLY A 93 11.49 0.06 2.50
CA GLY A 93 11.37 1.14 3.48
C GLY A 93 12.26 2.34 3.13
N LYS A 94 13.47 2.09 2.63
CA LYS A 94 14.39 3.13 2.15
C LYS A 94 13.82 3.89 0.95
N VAL A 95 13.22 3.20 -0.03
CA VAL A 95 12.50 3.86 -1.13
C VAL A 95 11.39 4.74 -0.56
N PHE A 96 10.56 4.21 0.33
CA PHE A 96 9.48 4.99 0.93
C PHE A 96 9.98 6.28 1.62
N ALA A 97 11.12 6.21 2.32
CA ALA A 97 11.74 7.34 3.00
C ALA A 97 12.25 8.44 2.06
N GLN A 98 12.34 8.22 0.74
CA GLN A 98 12.77 9.20 -0.27
C GLN A 98 11.65 10.19 -0.67
N GLY A 99 10.73 10.50 0.25
CA GLY A 99 9.64 11.45 0.03
C GLY A 99 8.34 10.84 -0.50
N TRP A 100 8.25 9.50 -0.57
CA TRP A 100 7.02 8.82 -0.96
C TRP A 100 5.92 8.91 0.09
N GLU A 101 6.25 9.16 1.36
CA GLU A 101 5.25 9.37 2.40
C GLU A 101 4.25 10.47 2.03
N ALA A 102 4.72 11.67 1.67
CA ALA A 102 3.85 12.78 1.31
C ALA A 102 3.00 12.47 0.06
N ARG A 103 3.58 11.78 -0.92
CA ARG A 103 2.91 11.37 -2.16
C ARG A 103 1.83 10.32 -1.93
N LEU A 104 2.11 9.31 -1.11
CA LEU A 104 1.13 8.27 -0.74
C LEU A 104 0.05 8.80 0.21
N ARG A 105 0.32 9.87 0.98
CA ARG A 105 -0.73 10.60 1.71
C ARG A 105 -1.76 11.20 0.79
N ASP A 106 -1.38 11.67 -0.40
CA ASP A 106 -2.35 12.13 -1.38
C ASP A 106 -3.20 10.98 -1.93
N LEU A 107 -2.61 9.81 -2.18
CA LEU A 107 -3.36 8.60 -2.54
C LEU A 107 -4.34 8.18 -1.42
N LEU A 108 -3.92 8.25 -0.16
CA LEU A 108 -4.82 8.02 0.98
C LEU A 108 -5.98 9.03 1.00
N LYS A 109 -5.71 10.31 0.79
CA LYS A 109 -6.76 11.34 0.76
C LYS A 109 -7.77 11.08 -0.37
N MET A 110 -7.30 10.67 -1.55
CA MET A 110 -8.19 10.25 -2.65
C MET A 110 -9.04 9.06 -2.21
N ARG A 111 -8.43 8.01 -1.64
CA ARG A 111 -9.14 6.83 -1.09
C ARG A 111 -10.20 7.20 -0.06
N ASN A 112 -9.94 8.18 0.81
CA ASN A 112 -10.86 8.57 1.88
C ASN A 112 -12.03 9.42 1.40
N ARG A 113 -11.95 10.02 0.22
CA ARG A 113 -13.04 10.84 -0.38
C ARG A 113 -14.03 10.02 -1.20
N LEU A 114 -13.73 8.73 -1.42
CA LEU A 114 -14.56 7.81 -2.17
C LEU A 114 -15.86 7.49 -1.44
N PHE A 115 -16.95 7.30 -2.17
CA PHE A 115 -18.22 6.89 -1.59
C PHE A 115 -18.11 5.53 -0.89
N LEU A 116 -17.41 4.58 -1.49
CA LEU A 116 -17.20 3.22 -0.95
C LEU A 116 -16.34 3.14 0.31
N THR A 117 -15.80 4.26 0.80
CA THR A 117 -15.08 4.32 2.08
C THR A 117 -15.82 5.25 3.04
N HIS A 118 -15.63 6.56 2.89
CA HIS A 118 -16.05 7.57 3.86
C HIS A 118 -16.43 8.93 3.24
N GLY A 119 -16.45 9.08 1.92
CA GLY A 119 -16.76 10.34 1.23
C GLY A 119 -18.04 10.32 0.40
N TRP A 120 -18.24 11.36 -0.43
CA TRP A 120 -19.48 11.58 -1.21
C TRP A 120 -19.21 12.07 -2.64
N SER A 121 -17.94 12.08 -3.07
CA SER A 121 -17.54 12.64 -4.37
C SER A 121 -17.33 11.51 -5.38
N PRO A 122 -17.95 11.61 -6.58
CA PRO A 122 -17.64 10.69 -7.66
C PRO A 122 -16.17 10.86 -8.06
N VAL A 123 -15.47 9.75 -8.29
CA VAL A 123 -14.10 9.77 -8.81
C VAL A 123 -14.13 10.10 -10.28
N ALA A 124 -13.47 11.20 -10.64
CA ALA A 124 -13.26 11.56 -12.03
C ALA A 124 -12.12 10.72 -12.63
N GLU A 125 -12.04 10.67 -13.96
CA GLU A 125 -10.97 9.94 -14.65
C GLU A 125 -9.58 10.51 -14.30
N GLU A 126 -9.50 11.82 -14.06
CA GLU A 126 -8.29 12.52 -13.66
C GLU A 126 -7.80 12.09 -12.27
N ASP A 127 -8.72 11.85 -11.33
CA ASP A 127 -8.39 11.35 -9.99
C ASP A 127 -7.84 9.91 -10.07
N TRP A 128 -8.45 9.08 -10.92
CA TRP A 128 -7.95 7.74 -11.21
C TRP A 128 -6.54 7.78 -11.82
N GLU A 129 -6.33 8.60 -12.84
CA GLU A 129 -5.05 8.73 -13.54
C GLU A 129 -3.94 9.17 -12.58
N ARG A 130 -4.24 10.14 -11.70
CA ARG A 130 -3.31 10.58 -10.65
C ARG A 130 -3.02 9.47 -9.64
N ALA A 131 -4.04 8.73 -9.21
CA ALA A 131 -3.87 7.61 -8.28
C ALA A 131 -3.03 6.48 -8.89
N ARG A 132 -3.27 6.15 -10.17
CA ARG A 132 -2.50 5.16 -10.94
C ARG A 132 -1.04 5.57 -11.03
N ASP A 133 -0.76 6.79 -11.49
CA ASP A 133 0.60 7.29 -11.66
C ASP A 133 1.40 7.23 -10.33
N LEU A 134 0.80 7.68 -9.23
CA LEU A 134 1.42 7.61 -7.91
C LEU A 134 1.72 6.17 -7.47
N ALA A 135 0.74 5.27 -7.61
CA ALA A 135 0.89 3.88 -7.18
C ALA A 135 1.89 3.11 -8.06
N GLU A 136 1.83 3.25 -9.38
CA GLU A 136 2.71 2.53 -10.30
C GLU A 136 4.16 2.99 -10.19
N LYS A 137 4.42 4.30 -10.07
CA LYS A 137 5.78 4.82 -9.84
C LYS A 137 6.37 4.28 -8.54
N PHE A 138 5.61 4.36 -7.44
CA PHE A 138 6.05 3.84 -6.15
C PHE A 138 6.34 2.34 -6.20
N LEU A 139 5.41 1.54 -6.74
CA LEU A 139 5.56 0.10 -6.84
C LEU A 139 6.73 -0.28 -7.76
N THR A 140 6.96 0.46 -8.85
CA THR A 140 8.10 0.25 -9.74
C THR A 140 9.42 0.45 -9.00
N GLU A 141 9.58 1.56 -8.28
CA GLU A 141 10.79 1.83 -7.49
C GLU A 141 10.98 0.81 -6.36
N ALA A 142 9.91 0.45 -5.65
CA ALA A 142 9.95 -0.53 -4.58
C ALA A 142 10.34 -1.93 -5.09
N PHE A 143 9.81 -2.37 -6.23
CA PHE A 143 10.20 -3.64 -6.85
C PHE A 143 11.64 -3.61 -7.34
N ALA A 144 12.06 -2.50 -7.97
CA ALA A 144 13.44 -2.33 -8.42
C ALA A 144 14.43 -2.42 -7.25
N ALA A 145 14.11 -1.83 -6.09
CA ALA A 145 14.91 -1.94 -4.87
C ALA A 145 15.02 -3.38 -4.32
N MET A 146 14.08 -4.26 -4.68
CA MET A 146 14.13 -5.69 -4.39
C MET A 146 14.80 -6.52 -5.50
N GLY A 147 15.35 -5.88 -6.54
CA GLY A 147 15.93 -6.55 -7.71
C GLY A 147 14.88 -7.22 -8.60
N ARG A 148 13.63 -6.75 -8.57
CA ARG A 148 12.50 -7.29 -9.34
C ARG A 148 11.96 -6.26 -10.30
N LYS A 149 11.43 -6.71 -11.44
CA LYS A 149 10.64 -5.86 -12.32
C LYS A 149 9.19 -5.86 -11.85
N PHE A 150 8.57 -4.69 -11.75
CA PHE A 150 7.14 -4.57 -11.55
C PHE A 150 6.41 -4.75 -12.88
N SER A 151 5.50 -5.71 -12.95
CA SER A 151 4.69 -5.99 -14.14
C SER A 151 3.26 -6.36 -13.71
N PRO A 152 2.32 -5.39 -13.69
CA PRO A 152 0.91 -5.68 -13.42
C PRO A 152 0.39 -6.82 -14.30
N VAL A 153 -0.38 -7.73 -13.72
CA VAL A 153 -0.88 -8.90 -14.45
C VAL A 153 -2.02 -8.49 -15.38
N GLU A 154 -1.79 -8.67 -16.68
CA GLU A 154 -2.83 -8.58 -17.70
C GLU A 154 -3.50 -9.95 -17.86
N PHE A 155 -4.80 -10.01 -17.56
CA PHE A 155 -5.61 -11.16 -17.94
C PHE A 155 -6.26 -10.91 -19.30
N PRO A 156 -6.37 -11.95 -20.15
CA PRO A 156 -7.13 -11.85 -21.40
C PRO A 156 -8.55 -11.33 -21.12
N GLY A 157 -9.03 -10.43 -21.98
CA GLY A 157 -10.41 -9.93 -21.93
C GLY A 157 -11.40 -11.07 -22.21
N ALA A 158 -12.66 -10.90 -21.78
CA ALA A 158 -13.72 -11.88 -22.04
C ALA A 158 -13.82 -12.22 -23.54
N ASP A 159 -13.64 -11.22 -24.41
CA ASP A 159 -13.66 -11.36 -25.87
C ASP A 159 -12.55 -12.27 -26.42
N SER A 160 -11.44 -12.42 -25.69
CA SER A 160 -10.34 -13.31 -26.07
C SER A 160 -10.48 -14.72 -25.49
N LEU A 161 -11.33 -14.89 -24.47
CA LEU A 161 -11.67 -16.19 -23.88
C LEU A 161 -12.93 -16.80 -24.52
N PHE A 162 -13.81 -15.94 -25.03
CA PHE A 162 -15.04 -16.29 -25.73
C PHE A 162 -15.13 -15.43 -27.00
N PRO A 163 -14.37 -15.77 -28.06
CA PRO A 163 -14.56 -15.12 -29.36
C PRO A 163 -16.00 -15.35 -29.87
N PRO A 164 -16.54 -14.43 -30.67
CA PRO A 164 -17.92 -14.48 -31.16
C PRO A 164 -18.22 -15.72 -32.02
#